data_AF-A0A8S4BCR8-F1
#
_entry.id   AF-A0A8S4BCR8-F1
#
_cell.length_a   1.000
_cell.length_b   1.000
_cell.length_c   1.000
_cell.angle_alpha   90.00
_cell.angle_beta   90.00
_cell.angle_gamma   90.00
#
_symmetry.space_group_name_H-M   'P 1'
#
loop_
_entity.id
_entity.type
_entity.pdbx_description
1 polymer ?
#
loop_
_entity_poly.entity_id
_entity_poly.type
_entity_poly.pdbx_seq_one_letter_code
_entity_poly.pdbx_strand_id
1 'polypeptide(L)'
;MDLMNDLKVRHLFNGSHEHTCFVRFVFMDMLQRDLDECKDRWNKHTIRPVKQSCCPSGKPDVMYHLPHRFGGTDCGFPVSQEQLGQFGTETNNIQCGDEHLQAHFENLQRQCGLAHPQSWESCVENYIKLKNMADL
;
A
#
# COMPACT_ATOMS: atom_id res chain seq x y z
N MET A 1 15.06 -8.23 4.59
CA MET A 1 15.70 -7.01 5.12
C MET A 1 14.58 -6.21 5.78
N ASP A 2 14.73 -5.80 7.03
CA ASP A 2 13.69 -5.07 7.76
C ASP A 2 14.04 -3.57 7.75
N LEU A 3 13.61 -2.88 6.70
CA LEU A 3 14.01 -1.49 6.44
C LEU A 3 13.76 -0.58 7.64
N MET A 4 12.62 -0.71 8.32
CA MET A 4 12.27 0.19 9.42
C MET A 4 13.16 -0.03 10.63
N ASN A 5 13.53 -1.28 10.91
CA ASN A 5 14.53 -1.57 11.92
C ASN A 5 15.92 -1.10 11.50
N ASP A 6 16.30 -1.23 10.23
CA ASP A 6 17.58 -0.71 9.73
C ASP A 6 17.68 0.82 9.84
N LEU A 7 16.59 1.55 9.54
CA LEU A 7 16.51 3.00 9.73
C LEU A 7 16.67 3.40 11.20
N LYS A 8 16.10 2.63 12.14
CA LYS A 8 16.28 2.85 13.58
C LYS A 8 17.72 2.64 14.02
N VAL A 9 18.31 1.51 13.63
CA VAL A 9 19.70 1.15 13.98
C VAL A 9 20.69 2.18 13.45
N ARG A 10 20.43 2.77 12.28
CA ARG A 10 21.25 3.82 11.69
C ARG A 10 20.97 5.22 12.24
N HIS A 11 20.12 5.36 13.26
CA HIS A 11 19.68 6.64 13.81
C HIS A 11 19.02 7.57 12.78
N LEU A 12 18.46 6.99 11.72
CA LEU A 12 17.72 7.72 10.68
C LEU A 12 16.24 7.88 11.04
N PHE A 13 15.72 7.05 11.96
CA PHE A 13 14.34 7.12 12.44
C PHE A 13 14.30 7.01 13.97
N ASN A 14 13.64 7.96 14.63
CA ASN A 14 13.50 7.99 16.09
C ASN A 14 12.07 7.68 16.59
N GLY A 15 11.09 7.59 15.68
CA GLY A 15 9.69 7.33 16.05
C GLY A 15 8.88 8.55 16.50
N SER A 16 9.42 9.77 16.39
CA SER A 16 8.65 10.99 16.65
C SER A 16 7.49 11.13 15.66
N HIS A 17 6.52 12.00 15.98
CA HIS A 17 5.41 12.32 15.08
C HIS A 17 5.91 12.81 13.72
N GLU A 18 6.89 13.72 13.72
CA GLU A 18 7.51 14.25 12.51
C GLU A 18 8.19 13.17 11.68
N HIS A 19 9.00 12.30 12.30
CA HIS A 19 9.66 11.20 11.58
C HIS A 19 8.66 10.18 11.05
N THR A 20 7.57 9.93 11.79
CA THR A 20 6.50 9.02 11.37
C THR A 20 5.76 9.58 10.16
N CYS A 21 5.40 10.86 10.21
CA CYS A 21 4.83 11.56 9.05
C CYS A 21 5.79 11.57 7.88
N PHE A 22 7.07 11.82 8.11
CA PHE A 22 8.08 11.88 7.06
C PHE A 22 8.30 10.52 6.38
N VAL A 23 8.36 9.42 7.14
CA VAL A 23 8.40 8.07 6.57
C VAL A 23 7.15 7.78 5.75
N ARG A 24 5.96 8.14 6.25
CA ARG A 24 4.72 7.99 5.47
C ARG A 24 4.80 8.78 4.17
N PHE A 25 5.15 10.07 4.23
CA PHE A 25 5.29 10.92 3.05
C PHE A 25 6.19 10.30 1.98
N VAL A 26 7.38 9.83 2.36
CA VAL A 26 8.34 9.31 1.38
C VAL A 26 7.96 7.93 0.83
N PHE A 27 7.42 7.03 1.66
CA PHE A 27 7.22 5.63 1.30
C PHE A 27 5.78 5.26 0.90
N MET A 28 4.77 6.11 1.16
CA MET A 28 3.36 5.75 0.96
C MET A 28 3.05 5.39 -0.49
N ASP A 29 3.54 6.17 -1.45
CA ASP A 29 3.30 5.90 -2.88
C ASP A 29 3.89 4.56 -3.31
N MET A 30 5.07 4.22 -2.79
CA MET A 30 5.70 2.95 -3.09
C MET A 30 4.94 1.78 -2.48
N LEU A 31 4.50 1.92 -1.23
CA LEU A 31 3.69 0.91 -0.55
C LEU A 31 2.36 0.70 -1.30
N GLN A 32 1.70 1.78 -1.69
CA GLN A 32 0.43 1.72 -2.43
C GLN A 32 0.61 1.00 -3.76
N ARG A 33 1.67 1.30 -4.52
CA ARG A 33 2.00 0.60 -5.77
C ARG A 33 2.17 -0.91 -5.58
N ASP A 34 2.89 -1.32 -4.54
CA ASP A 34 3.11 -2.73 -4.24
C ASP A 34 1.81 -3.44 -3.80
N LEU A 35 0.94 -2.76 -3.04
CA LEU A 35 -0.38 -3.25 -2.68
C LEU A 35 -1.28 -3.42 -3.90
N ASP A 36 -1.27 -2.46 -4.82
CA ASP A 36 -2.03 -2.52 -6.06
C ASP A 36 -1.53 -3.64 -6.97
N GLU A 37 -0.23 -3.85 -7.05
CA GLU A 37 0.35 -4.98 -7.78
C GLU A 37 -0.05 -6.33 -7.15
N CYS A 38 0.01 -6.44 -5.82
CA CYS A 38 -0.44 -7.64 -5.11
C CYS A 38 -1.92 -7.92 -5.36
N LYS A 39 -2.77 -6.89 -5.27
CA LYS A 39 -4.21 -6.97 -5.58
C LYS A 39 -4.42 -7.44 -7.01
N ASP A 40 -3.71 -6.89 -7.98
CA ASP A 40 -3.85 -7.25 -9.39
C ASP A 40 -3.44 -8.71 -9.64
N ARG A 41 -2.26 -9.11 -9.14
CA ARG A 41 -1.75 -10.47 -9.26
C ARG A 41 -2.68 -11.48 -8.59
N TRP A 42 -3.18 -11.17 -7.39
CA TRP A 42 -4.10 -12.04 -6.66
C TRP A 42 -5.43 -12.20 -7.41
N ASN A 43 -6.02 -11.09 -7.86
CA ASN A 43 -7.32 -11.12 -8.53
C ASN A 43 -7.29 -11.77 -9.91
N LYS A 44 -6.14 -11.72 -10.60
CA LYS A 44 -5.91 -12.40 -11.89
C LYS A 44 -5.36 -13.81 -11.75
N HIS A 45 -5.02 -14.24 -10.53
CA HIS A 45 -4.43 -15.56 -10.31
C HIS A 45 -5.42 -16.66 -10.73
N THR A 46 -4.93 -17.61 -11.52
CA THR A 46 -5.66 -18.82 -11.93
C THR A 46 -4.87 -20.06 -11.53
N ILE A 47 -5.55 -21.02 -10.91
CA ILE A 47 -4.97 -22.28 -10.50
C ILE A 47 -4.58 -23.06 -11.76
N ARG A 48 -3.29 -23.37 -11.90
CA ARG A 48 -2.80 -24.13 -13.06
C ARG A 48 -3.31 -25.58 -13.01
N PRO A 49 -3.65 -26.17 -14.17
CA PRO A 49 -4.00 -27.59 -14.24
C PRO A 49 -2.80 -28.47 -13.90
N VAL A 50 -2.98 -29.41 -12.99
CA VAL A 50 -1.97 -30.39 -12.57
C VAL A 50 -2.55 -31.79 -12.74
N LYS A 51 -1.94 -32.62 -13.60
CA LYS A 51 -2.47 -33.95 -13.99
C LYS A 51 -2.70 -34.91 -12.82
N GLN A 52 -1.93 -34.78 -11.74
CA GLN A 52 -1.99 -35.64 -10.56
C GLN A 52 -2.79 -35.04 -9.41
N SER A 53 -3.31 -33.82 -9.57
CA SER A 53 -4.07 -33.12 -8.54
C SER A 53 -5.57 -33.32 -8.74
N CYS A 54 -6.29 -33.58 -7.64
CA CYS A 54 -7.75 -33.53 -7.65
C CYS A 54 -8.29 -32.10 -7.61
N CYS A 55 -7.43 -31.08 -7.52
CA CYS A 55 -7.87 -29.68 -7.51
C CYS A 55 -8.28 -29.22 -8.92
N PRO A 56 -9.48 -28.64 -9.07
CA PRO A 56 -9.89 -28.01 -10.32
C PRO A 56 -8.96 -26.86 -10.71
N SER A 57 -8.64 -26.75 -11.99
CA SER A 57 -7.90 -25.61 -12.55
C SER A 57 -8.82 -24.40 -12.78
N GLY A 58 -8.23 -23.22 -12.93
CA GLY A 58 -8.94 -21.97 -13.20
C GLY A 58 -9.18 -21.15 -11.93
N LYS A 59 -10.25 -20.36 -11.91
CA LYS A 59 -10.63 -19.53 -10.76
C LYS A 59 -11.65 -20.32 -9.91
N PRO A 60 -11.37 -20.61 -8.63
CA PRO A 60 -12.32 -21.30 -7.76
C PRO A 60 -13.47 -20.37 -7.38
N ASP A 61 -14.49 -20.29 -8.23
CA ASP A 61 -15.67 -19.46 -8.05
C ASP A 61 -16.94 -20.28 -7.75
N VAL A 62 -16.87 -21.61 -7.88
CA VAL A 62 -18.01 -22.51 -7.68
C VAL A 62 -18.54 -22.46 -6.26
N MET A 63 -17.67 -22.41 -5.23
CA MET A 63 -18.12 -22.29 -3.84
C MET A 63 -18.82 -20.95 -3.56
N TYR A 64 -18.44 -19.90 -4.28
CA TYR A 64 -19.09 -18.59 -4.18
C TYR A 64 -20.45 -18.58 -4.89
N HIS A 65 -20.53 -19.10 -6.12
CA HIS A 65 -21.78 -19.07 -6.89
C HIS A 65 -22.77 -20.20 -6.54
N LEU A 66 -22.30 -21.33 -5.99
CA LEU A 66 -23.08 -22.54 -5.73
C LEU A 66 -22.79 -23.13 -4.33
N PRO A 67 -22.90 -22.35 -3.23
CA PRO A 67 -22.54 -22.80 -1.88
C PRO A 67 -23.33 -24.03 -1.42
N HIS A 68 -24.59 -24.19 -1.86
CA HIS A 68 -25.46 -25.32 -1.53
C HIS A 68 -24.88 -26.69 -1.91
N ARG A 69 -24.00 -26.76 -2.93
CA ARG A 69 -23.35 -28.01 -3.33
C ARG A 69 -22.32 -28.51 -2.32
N PHE A 70 -21.90 -27.64 -1.40
CA PHE A 70 -20.88 -27.92 -0.38
C PHE A 70 -21.43 -27.79 1.04
N GLY A 71 -22.76 -27.84 1.20
CA GLY A 71 -23.41 -27.66 2.51
C GLY A 71 -23.36 -26.22 3.04
N GLY A 72 -22.93 -25.26 2.21
CA GLY A 72 -22.96 -23.84 2.54
C GLY A 72 -24.27 -23.17 2.13
N THR A 73 -24.50 -21.98 2.66
CA THR A 73 -25.61 -21.09 2.28
C THR A 73 -25.06 -19.78 1.74
N ASP A 74 -25.83 -19.11 0.90
CA ASP A 74 -25.48 -17.75 0.48
C ASP A 74 -25.61 -16.81 1.69
N CYS A 75 -24.52 -16.12 2.03
CA CYS A 75 -24.44 -15.14 3.11
C CYS A 75 -24.11 -13.74 2.58
N GLY A 76 -24.12 -13.54 1.26
CA GLY A 76 -23.94 -12.24 0.64
C GLY A 76 -25.11 -11.31 1.00
N PHE A 77 -24.81 -10.06 1.29
CA PHE A 77 -25.79 -9.00 1.48
C PHE A 77 -25.63 -7.95 0.39
N PRO A 78 -26.72 -7.41 -0.17
CA PRO A 78 -26.63 -6.34 -1.15
C PRO A 78 -26.07 -5.09 -0.48
N VAL A 79 -25.06 -4.49 -1.10
CA VAL A 79 -24.51 -3.20 -0.68
C VAL A 79 -25.05 -2.13 -1.62
N SER A 80 -25.78 -1.15 -1.08
CA SER A 80 -26.30 -0.03 -1.85
C SER A 80 -25.18 0.92 -2.29
N GLN A 81 -25.40 1.66 -3.38
CA GLN A 81 -24.47 2.71 -3.81
C GLN A 81 -24.30 3.80 -2.74
N GLU A 82 -25.32 4.07 -1.94
CA GLU A 82 -25.24 5.00 -0.81
C GLU A 82 -24.29 4.49 0.28
N GLN A 83 -24.41 3.21 0.66
CA GLN A 83 -23.47 2.57 1.60
C GLN A 83 -22.04 2.55 1.06
N LEU A 84 -21.86 2.30 -0.25
CA LEU A 84 -20.55 2.40 -0.89
C LEU A 84 -20.02 3.84 -0.90
N GLY A 85 -20.89 4.81 -1.13
CA GLY A 85 -20.56 6.24 -1.17
C GLY A 85 -20.06 6.79 0.17
N GLN A 86 -20.44 6.17 1.29
CA GLN A 86 -19.88 6.49 2.62
C GLN A 86 -18.39 6.14 2.74
N PHE A 87 -17.93 5.15 1.96
CA PHE A 87 -16.51 4.83 1.79
C PHE A 87 -15.90 5.52 0.56
N GLY A 88 -16.67 6.42 -0.08
CA GLY A 88 -16.18 7.28 -1.14
C GLY A 88 -14.89 7.90 -0.66
N THR A 89 -13.81 7.63 -1.40
CA THR A 89 -12.44 7.97 -1.02
C THR A 89 -12.42 9.41 -0.54
N GLU A 90 -12.30 9.60 0.77
CA GLU A 90 -11.85 10.87 1.33
C GLU A 90 -10.42 11.02 0.80
N THR A 91 -10.30 11.55 -0.42
CA THR A 91 -9.04 11.98 -1.02
C THR A 91 -8.62 13.28 -0.34
N ASN A 92 -8.58 13.28 0.99
CA ASN A 92 -7.61 14.13 1.63
C ASN A 92 -6.29 13.50 1.21
N ASN A 93 -5.64 14.12 0.23
CA ASN A 93 -4.31 13.77 -0.30
C ASN A 93 -3.22 13.82 0.78
N ILE A 94 -3.60 13.80 2.06
CA ILE A 94 -2.73 13.88 3.22
C ILE A 94 -2.05 12.53 3.42
N GLN A 95 -1.08 12.21 2.56
CA GLN A 95 -0.26 10.99 2.59
C GLN A 95 0.42 10.77 3.95
N CYS A 96 0.86 11.85 4.61
CA CYS A 96 1.58 11.72 5.88
C CYS A 96 0.67 11.68 7.12
N GLY A 97 -0.62 12.00 6.98
CA GLY A 97 -1.60 12.12 8.05
C GLY A 97 -1.57 13.45 8.83
N ASP A 98 -0.77 14.43 8.38
CA ASP A 98 -0.65 15.77 8.98
C ASP A 98 -0.52 16.84 7.87
N GLU A 99 -1.46 17.76 7.78
CA GLU A 99 -1.54 18.73 6.67
C GLU A 99 -0.35 19.71 6.66
N HIS A 100 0.10 20.16 7.83
CA HIS A 100 1.19 21.13 7.94
C HIS A 100 2.54 20.50 7.58
N LEU A 101 2.80 19.31 8.11
CA LEU A 101 4.02 18.57 7.80
C LEU A 101 4.06 18.15 6.33
N GLN A 102 2.92 17.77 5.76
CA GLN A 102 2.85 17.46 4.34
C GLN A 102 3.23 18.66 3.47
N ALA A 103 2.61 19.82 3.69
CA ALA A 103 2.92 21.02 2.93
C ALA A 103 4.41 21.40 3.02
N HIS A 104 5.01 21.22 4.21
CA HIS A 104 6.44 21.41 4.41
C HIS A 104 7.28 20.42 3.58
N PHE A 105 6.99 19.13 3.63
CA PHE A 105 7.74 18.10 2.89
C PHE A 105 7.58 18.24 1.37
N GLU A 106 6.39 18.60 0.87
CA GLU A 106 6.18 18.88 -0.55
C GLU A 106 6.99 20.08 -1.03
N ASN A 107 7.05 21.17 -0.24
CA ASN A 107 7.90 22.32 -0.56
C ASN A 107 9.37 21.91 -0.65
N LEU A 108 9.83 21.10 0.29
CA LEU A 108 11.21 20.62 0.37
C LEU A 108 11.55 19.69 -0.80
N GLN A 109 10.63 18.80 -1.19
CA GLN A 109 10.78 17.94 -2.37
C GLN A 109 10.85 18.76 -3.67
N ARG A 110 10.03 19.82 -3.81
CA ARG A 110 10.09 20.72 -4.98
C ARG A 110 11.42 21.45 -5.10
N GLN A 111 12.04 21.83 -3.98
CA GLN A 111 13.37 22.46 -3.97
C GLN A 111 14.49 21.48 -4.35
N CYS A 112 14.34 20.20 -3.98
CA CYS A 112 15.36 19.18 -4.22
C CYS A 112 15.40 18.68 -5.68
N GLY A 113 14.32 18.88 -6.45
CA GLY A 113 14.22 18.42 -7.84
C GLY A 113 14.34 16.91 -8.00
N LEU A 114 14.08 16.14 -6.94
CA LEU A 114 14.22 14.69 -6.95
C LEU A 114 13.16 14.05 -7.83
N ALA A 115 13.61 13.10 -8.66
CA ALA A 115 12.70 12.25 -9.42
C ALA A 115 11.86 11.39 -8.46
N HIS A 116 10.63 11.11 -8.87
CA HIS A 116 9.76 10.19 -8.15
C HIS A 116 10.42 8.80 -8.06
N PRO A 117 10.51 8.20 -6.85
CA PRO A 117 11.19 6.92 -6.68
C PRO A 117 10.46 5.79 -7.41
N GLN A 118 11.20 5.01 -8.21
CA GLN A 118 10.66 3.85 -8.94
C GLN A 118 10.95 2.52 -8.22
N SER A 119 11.90 2.52 -7.29
CA SER A 119 12.35 1.36 -6.53
C SER A 119 12.56 1.69 -5.06
N TRP A 120 12.73 0.65 -4.24
CA TRP A 120 12.85 0.79 -2.78
C TRP A 120 14.17 1.45 -2.41
N GLU A 121 15.21 1.17 -3.20
CA GLU A 121 16.53 1.79 -3.10
C GLU A 121 16.45 3.29 -3.38
N SER A 122 15.83 3.70 -4.49
CA SER A 122 15.63 5.11 -4.80
C SER A 122 14.78 5.84 -3.74
N CYS A 123 13.81 5.13 -3.15
CA CYS A 123 12.98 5.66 -2.07
C CYS A 123 13.80 5.93 -0.80
N VAL A 124 14.70 5.01 -0.44
CA VAL A 124 15.64 5.19 0.68
C VAL A 124 16.64 6.30 0.42
N GLU A 125 17.16 6.43 -0.80
CA GLU A 125 18.04 7.54 -1.17
C GLU A 125 17.34 8.89 -1.05
N ASN A 126 16.10 9.00 -1.56
CA ASN A 126 15.28 10.20 -1.44
C ASN A 126 15.00 10.51 0.03
N TYR A 127 14.66 9.50 0.85
CA TYR A 127 14.46 9.65 2.29
C TYR A 127 15.68 10.28 2.97
N ILE A 128 16.89 9.74 2.74
CA ILE A 128 18.11 10.23 3.37
C ILE A 128 18.42 11.66 2.92
N LYS A 129 18.26 11.98 1.63
CA LYS A 129 18.52 13.33 1.09
C LYS A 129 17.55 14.35 1.68
N LEU A 130 16.26 14.05 1.66
CA LEU A 130 15.22 14.93 2.17
C LEU A 130 15.35 15.11 3.69
N LYS A 131 15.74 14.06 4.44
CA LYS A 131 16.00 14.13 5.89
C LYS A 131 17.10 15.14 6.21
N ASN A 132 18.23 15.06 5.50
CA ASN A 132 19.36 15.96 5.69
C ASN A 132 19.02 17.43 5.34
N MET A 133 18.06 17.66 4.45
CA MET A 133 17.59 19.02 4.12
C MET A 133 16.55 19.54 5.11
N ALA A 134 15.81 18.65 5.76
CA ALA A 134 14.79 18.99 6.75
C ALA A 134 15.37 19.22 8.16
N ASP A 135 16.68 19.01 8.34
CA ASP A 135 17.36 19.00 9.65
C ASP A 135 16.69 18.06 10.69
N LEU A 136 16.05 16.99 10.19
CA LEU A 136 15.50 15.86 10.96
C LEU A 136 16.57 14.78 11.15
#